data_AF-A0A3M5V246-F1
#
_entry.id   AF-A0A3M5V246-F1
#
_cell.length_a   1.000
_cell.length_b   1.000
_cell.length_c   1.000
_cell.angle_alpha   90.00
_cell.angle_beta   90.00
_cell.angle_gamma   90.00
#
_symmetry.space_group_name_H-M   'P 1'
#
loop_
_entity.id
_entity.type
_entity.pdbx_description
1 polymer ?
#
loop_
_entity_poly.entity_id
_entity_poly.type
_entity_poly.pdbx_seq_one_letter_code
_entity_poly.pdbx_strand_id
1 'polypeptide(L)'
;MMTDKRIDPFANLGNFKPKGEEQRPADVEVIEKISKDNNFPSRAAPEAKPVKRARFNSSSPKKQLNIKVTKPCHDRFYEMAERRGIRVLGDLVSLALDALEERDSQVK
;
A
#
# COMPACT_ATOMS: atom_id res chain seq x y z
N MET A 1 40.88 25.31 -46.46
CA MET A 1 40.86 24.67 -45.13
C MET A 1 39.59 25.13 -44.42
N MET A 2 38.47 24.45 -44.62
CA MET A 2 37.19 24.84 -43.99
C MET A 2 37.09 24.14 -42.65
N THR A 3 37.21 24.91 -41.56
CA THR A 3 37.09 24.38 -40.20
C THR A 3 35.61 24.17 -39.89
N ASP A 4 35.16 22.93 -40.01
CA ASP A 4 33.85 22.48 -39.58
C ASP A 4 33.76 22.60 -38.05
N LYS A 5 33.17 23.71 -37.58
CA LYS A 5 33.10 24.05 -36.16
C LYS A 5 31.92 23.30 -35.55
N ARG A 6 32.14 22.02 -35.22
CA ARG A 6 31.13 21.19 -34.53
C ARG A 6 30.66 21.90 -33.27
N ILE A 7 29.36 22.16 -33.19
CA ILE A 7 28.72 22.73 -32.01
C ILE A 7 28.76 21.67 -30.91
N ASP A 8 29.29 22.03 -29.75
CA ASP A 8 29.33 21.15 -28.59
C ASP A 8 27.92 21.04 -27.99
N PRO A 9 27.26 19.86 -28.06
CA PRO A 9 25.90 19.67 -27.54
C PRO A 9 25.83 19.78 -26.01
N PHE A 10 26.97 19.78 -25.32
CA PHE A 10 27.05 19.79 -23.87
C PHE A 10 27.43 21.15 -23.27
N ALA A 11 27.62 22.18 -24.10
CA ALA A 11 28.00 23.52 -23.67
C ALA A 11 26.99 24.17 -22.68
N ASN A 12 25.72 23.73 -22.67
CA ASN A 12 24.66 24.27 -21.82
C ASN A 12 24.28 23.39 -20.61
N LEU A 13 25.05 22.34 -20.30
CA LEU A 13 24.72 21.45 -19.17
C LEU A 13 24.85 22.10 -17.79
N GLY A 14 25.60 23.20 -17.66
CA GLY A 14 25.83 23.88 -16.37
C GLY A 14 24.58 24.54 -15.76
N ASN A 15 23.51 24.70 -16.54
CA ASN A 15 22.26 25.32 -16.09
C ASN A 15 21.26 24.32 -15.49
N PHE A 16 21.59 23.03 -15.50
CA PHE A 16 20.72 21.98 -14.98
C PHE A 16 20.83 21.91 -13.46
N LYS A 17 20.03 22.72 -12.76
CA LYS A 17 19.93 22.69 -11.30
C LYS A 17 18.88 21.65 -10.88
N PRO A 18 19.11 20.93 -9.76
CA PRO A 18 18.10 20.05 -9.20
C PRO A 18 16.81 20.83 -8.95
N LYS A 19 15.66 20.16 -9.14
CA LYS A 19 14.35 20.74 -8.86
C LYS A 19 14.37 21.23 -7.41
N GLY A 20 14.11 22.52 -7.21
CA GLY A 20 14.01 23.11 -5.89
C GLY A 20 12.90 22.46 -5.06
N GLU A 21 12.86 22.79 -3.78
CA GLU A 21 11.84 22.29 -2.85
C GLU A 21 10.44 22.44 -3.45
N GLU A 22 9.63 21.39 -3.32
CA GLU A 22 8.26 21.39 -3.82
C GLU A 22 7.48 22.52 -3.16
N GLN A 23 6.91 23.40 -3.98
CA GLN A 23 6.05 24.47 -3.50
C GLN A 23 4.88 23.84 -2.75
N ARG A 24 4.66 24.33 -1.52
CA ARG A 24 3.49 23.93 -0.73
C ARG A 24 2.25 24.18 -1.58
N PRO A 25 1.28 23.24 -1.59
CA PRO A 25 0.03 23.46 -2.30
C PRO A 25 -0.58 24.77 -1.82
N ALA A 26 -1.05 25.57 -2.77
CA ALA A 26 -1.69 26.84 -2.47
C ALA A 26 -2.92 26.60 -1.57
N ASP A 27 -3.15 27.53 -0.65
CA ASP A 27 -4.26 27.45 0.28
C ASP A 27 -5.58 27.51 -0.49
N VAL A 28 -6.42 26.50 -0.28
CA VAL A 28 -7.71 26.33 -0.98
C VAL A 28 -8.60 27.54 -0.74
N GLU A 29 -8.56 28.15 0.45
CA GLU A 29 -9.35 29.33 0.77
C GLU A 29 -8.93 30.55 -0.06
N VAL A 30 -7.63 30.67 -0.37
CA VAL A 30 -7.09 31.76 -1.19
C VAL A 30 -7.51 31.56 -2.66
N ILE A 31 -7.48 30.32 -3.15
CA ILE A 31 -7.92 29.97 -4.50
C ILE A 31 -9.41 30.29 -4.68
N GLU A 32 -10.24 29.96 -3.70
CA GLU A 32 -11.68 30.25 -3.73
C GLU A 32 -11.99 31.76 -3.71
N LYS A 33 -11.24 32.55 -2.93
CA LYS A 33 -11.38 34.01 -2.91
C LYS A 33 -11.06 34.60 -4.28
N ILE A 34 -9.90 34.24 -4.86
CA ILE A 34 -9.47 34.72 -6.19
C ILE A 34 -10.50 34.32 -7.28
N SER A 35 -11.02 33.10 -7.21
CA SER A 35 -12.06 32.61 -8.14
C SER A 35 -13.34 33.46 -8.08
N LYS A 36 -13.80 33.83 -6.88
CA LYS A 36 -14.98 34.69 -6.68
C LYS A 36 -14.72 36.13 -7.13
N ASP A 37 -13.58 36.70 -6.74
CA ASP A 37 -13.22 38.08 -7.05
C ASP A 37 -13.06 38.33 -8.55
N ASN A 38 -12.62 37.31 -9.29
CA ASN A 38 -12.42 37.37 -10.74
C ASN A 38 -13.57 36.75 -11.55
N ASN A 39 -14.69 36.44 -10.89
CA ASN A 39 -15.89 35.89 -11.52
C ASN A 39 -15.64 34.62 -12.36
N PHE A 40 -14.77 33.73 -11.87
CA PHE A 40 -14.50 32.41 -12.44
C PHE A 40 -15.26 31.34 -11.66
N PRO A 41 -16.54 31.05 -11.97
CA PRO A 41 -17.30 30.03 -11.26
C PRO A 41 -16.70 28.63 -11.52
N SER A 42 -16.39 27.90 -10.44
CA SER A 42 -15.94 26.51 -10.52
C SER A 42 -17.05 25.63 -11.11
N ARG A 43 -16.73 24.92 -12.19
CA ARG A 43 -17.60 23.89 -12.80
C ARG A 43 -17.30 22.48 -12.29
N ALA A 44 -16.43 22.35 -11.30
CA ALA A 44 -16.04 21.04 -10.79
C ALA A 44 -17.22 20.39 -10.06
N ALA A 45 -17.52 19.14 -10.41
CA ALA A 45 -18.44 18.33 -9.63
C ALA A 45 -17.88 18.15 -8.21
N PRO A 46 -18.72 18.16 -7.16
CA PRO A 46 -18.25 17.95 -5.79
C PRO A 46 -17.49 16.62 -5.71
N GLU A 47 -16.28 16.66 -5.15
CA GLU A 47 -15.43 15.47 -5.06
C GLU A 47 -16.13 14.40 -4.22
N ALA A 48 -16.54 13.32 -4.89
CA ALA A 48 -17.08 12.15 -4.21
C ALA A 48 -15.97 11.55 -3.34
N LYS A 49 -16.13 11.62 -2.01
CA LYS A 49 -15.20 10.98 -1.08
C LYS A 49 -15.08 9.49 -1.47
N PRO A 50 -13.89 8.99 -1.80
CA PRO A 50 -13.75 7.59 -2.20
C PRO A 50 -14.18 6.71 -1.02
N VAL A 51 -15.20 5.88 -1.24
CA VAL A 51 -15.58 4.82 -0.30
C VAL A 51 -14.36 3.92 -0.15
N LYS A 52 -13.74 3.94 1.03
CA LYS A 52 -12.58 3.10 1.34
C LYS A 52 -12.99 1.65 1.15
N ARG A 53 -12.52 1.01 0.07
CA ARG A 53 -12.73 -0.41 -0.17
C ARG A 53 -12.15 -1.18 1.01
N ALA A 54 -12.98 -1.98 1.69
CA ALA A 54 -12.51 -2.89 2.70
C ALA A 54 -11.42 -3.79 2.08
N ARG A 55 -10.26 -3.88 2.73
CA ARG A 55 -9.19 -4.78 2.27
C ARG A 55 -9.63 -6.21 2.57
N PHE A 56 -9.24 -7.13 1.70
CA PHE A 56 -9.46 -8.56 1.96
C PHE A 56 -8.91 -8.91 3.36
N ASN A 57 -9.77 -9.51 4.20
CA ASN A 57 -9.42 -9.95 5.55
C ASN A 57 -9.17 -8.83 6.61
N SER A 58 -9.91 -7.72 6.53
CA SER A 58 -9.79 -6.56 7.46
C SER A 58 -10.76 -6.53 8.65
N SER A 59 -11.43 -7.65 8.99
CA SER A 59 -12.56 -7.63 9.94
C SER A 59 -12.17 -7.47 11.42
N SER A 60 -10.92 -7.77 11.80
CA SER A 60 -10.48 -7.73 13.20
C SER A 60 -8.99 -7.38 13.38
N PRO A 61 -8.59 -6.86 14.56
CA PRO A 61 -7.19 -6.65 14.90
C PRO A 61 -6.46 -7.99 14.97
N LYS A 62 -5.33 -8.10 14.24
CA LYS A 62 -4.50 -9.31 14.22
C LYS A 62 -3.16 -9.04 14.88
N LYS A 63 -2.66 -10.04 15.60
CA LYS A 63 -1.32 -10.04 16.17
C LYS A 63 -0.45 -11.04 15.42
N GLN A 64 0.80 -10.68 15.17
CA GLN A 64 1.76 -11.56 14.53
C GLN A 64 2.27 -12.58 15.54
N LEU A 65 2.33 -13.84 15.12
CA LEU A 65 2.87 -14.95 15.91
C LEU A 65 4.15 -15.43 15.22
N ASN A 66 5.30 -15.27 15.87
CA ASN A 66 6.60 -15.70 15.34
C ASN A 66 7.05 -16.95 16.11
N ILE A 67 6.96 -18.12 15.45
CA ILE A 67 7.28 -19.42 16.04
C ILE A 67 8.26 -20.16 15.14
N LYS A 68 9.30 -20.73 15.75
CA LYS A 68 10.17 -21.70 15.10
C LYS A 68 9.58 -23.10 15.25
N VAL A 69 9.44 -23.82 14.15
CA VAL A 69 8.95 -25.21 14.13
C VAL A 69 9.98 -26.11 13.46
N THR A 70 9.85 -27.42 13.67
CA THR A 70 10.67 -28.40 12.94
C THR A 70 10.30 -28.38 11.46
N LYS A 71 11.27 -28.69 10.58
CA LYS A 71 11.04 -28.80 9.13
C LYS A 71 9.83 -29.70 8.76
N PRO A 72 9.68 -30.92 9.30
CA PRO A 72 8.52 -31.75 8.98
C PRO A 72 7.19 -31.14 9.44
N CYS A 73 7.19 -30.38 10.54
CA CYS A 73 5.99 -29.68 11.01
C CYS A 73 5.62 -28.53 10.06
N HIS A 74 6.61 -27.76 9.61
CA HIS A 74 6.44 -26.72 8.61
C HIS A 74 5.81 -27.27 7.34
N ASP A 75 6.41 -28.31 6.75
CA ASP A 75 5.95 -28.86 5.47
C ASP A 75 4.53 -29.43 5.59
N ARG A 76 4.27 -30.19 6.67
CA ARG A 76 2.93 -30.70 6.98
C ARG A 76 1.88 -29.60 7.14
N PHE A 77 2.26 -28.47 7.74
CA PHE A 77 1.35 -27.34 7.95
C PHE A 77 0.90 -26.72 6.62
N TYR A 78 1.85 -26.49 5.70
CA TYR A 78 1.53 -25.95 4.37
C TYR A 78 0.76 -26.93 3.48
N GLU A 79 1.14 -28.21 3.46
CA GLU A 79 0.40 -29.24 2.73
C GLU A 79 -1.04 -29.35 3.22
N MET A 80 -1.26 -29.22 4.53
CA MET A 80 -2.60 -29.27 5.10
C MET A 80 -3.43 -28.04 4.74
N ALA A 81 -2.81 -26.86 4.71
CA ALA A 81 -3.48 -25.63 4.27
C ALA A 81 -3.92 -25.75 2.80
N GLU A 82 -3.04 -26.24 1.92
CA GLU A 82 -3.32 -26.43 0.50
C GLU A 82 -4.44 -27.45 0.30
N ARG A 83 -4.34 -28.62 0.94
CA ARG A 83 -5.35 -29.69 0.84
C ARG A 83 -6.74 -29.26 1.28
N ARG A 84 -6.83 -28.34 2.27
CA ARG A 84 -8.09 -27.81 2.79
C ARG A 84 -8.55 -26.52 2.10
N GLY A 85 -7.78 -26.01 1.13
CA GLY A 85 -8.09 -24.76 0.45
C GLY A 85 -8.03 -23.51 1.36
N ILE A 86 -7.30 -23.60 2.47
CA ILE A 86 -7.20 -22.51 3.44
C ILE A 86 -6.17 -21.50 2.95
N ARG A 87 -6.64 -20.30 2.59
CA ARG A 87 -5.78 -19.21 2.10
C ARG A 87 -5.08 -18.41 3.20
N VAL A 88 -5.64 -18.41 4.42
CA VAL A 88 -5.13 -17.64 5.55
C VAL A 88 -4.61 -18.63 6.58
N LEU A 89 -3.29 -18.67 6.76
CA LEU A 89 -2.64 -19.63 7.66
C LEU A 89 -3.09 -19.50 9.13
N GLY A 90 -3.49 -18.29 9.55
CA GLY A 90 -4.07 -18.06 10.87
C GLY A 90 -5.34 -18.88 11.11
N ASP A 91 -6.17 -19.08 10.09
CA ASP A 91 -7.42 -19.84 10.21
C ASP A 91 -7.13 -21.33 10.46
N LEU A 92 -6.08 -21.87 9.82
CA LEU A 92 -5.62 -23.23 10.10
C LEU A 92 -5.09 -23.37 11.53
N VAL A 93 -4.41 -22.35 12.05
CA VAL A 93 -3.96 -22.35 13.45
C VAL A 93 -5.15 -22.33 14.40
N SER A 94 -6.17 -21.50 14.16
CA SER A 94 -7.40 -21.50 14.97
C SER A 94 -8.07 -22.87 15.00
N LEU A 95 -8.28 -23.50 13.84
CA LEU A 95 -8.85 -24.85 13.76
C LEU A 95 -8.03 -25.89 14.51
N ALA A 96 -6.70 -25.76 14.50
CA ALA A 96 -5.82 -26.67 15.22
C ALA A 96 -5.91 -26.48 16.74
N LEU A 97 -6.09 -25.24 17.21
CA LEU A 97 -6.29 -24.94 18.63
C LEU A 97 -7.65 -25.44 19.11
N ASP A 98 -8.72 -25.15 18.37
CA ASP A 98 -10.08 -25.60 18.70
C ASP A 98 -10.13 -27.14 18.81
N ALA A 99 -9.54 -27.86 17.85
CA ALA A 99 -9.49 -29.32 17.88
C ALA A 99 -8.64 -29.88 19.04
N LEU A 100 -7.62 -29.15 19.49
CA LEU A 100 -6.82 -29.55 20.64
C LEU A 100 -7.61 -29.36 21.95
N GLU A 101 -8.31 -28.23 22.09
CA GLU A 101 -9.18 -27.94 23.24
C GLU A 101 -10.34 -28.93 23.35
N GLU A 102 -10.95 -29.30 22.23
CA GLU A 102 -11.99 -30.34 22.18
C GLU A 102 -11.47 -31.69 22.68
N ARG A 103 -10.27 -32.09 22.23
CA ARG A 103 -9.63 -33.34 22.65
C ARG A 103 -9.30 -33.32 24.14
N ASP A 104 -8.75 -32.23 24.64
CA ASP A 104 -8.39 -32.10 26.06
C ASP A 104 -9.63 -32.10 26.96
N SER A 105 -10.75 -31.56 26.46
CA SER A 105 -12.04 -31.58 27.17
C SER A 105 -12.66 -32.97 27.24
N GLN A 106 -12.42 -33.84 26.24
CA GLN A 106 -12.93 -35.21 26.22
C GLN A 106 -12.12 -36.18 27.10
N VAL A 107 -10.90 -35.80 27.49
CA VAL A 107 -10.00 -36.62 28.31
C VAL A 107 -10.19 -36.37 29.81
N LYS A 108 -10.87 -35.28 30.19
CA LYS A 108 -11.30 -34.99 31.57
C LYS A 108 -12.65 -35.62 31.90
#